data_AF-A0A384K5X5-F1
#
_entry.id   AF-A0A384K5X5-F1
#
_cell.length_a   1.000
_cell.length_b   1.000
_cell.length_c   1.000
_cell.angle_alpha   90.00
_cell.angle_beta   90.00
_cell.angle_gamma   90.00
#
_symmetry.space_group_name_H-M   'P 1'
#
loop_
_entity.id
_entity.type
_entity.pdbx_description
1 polymer ?
#
loop_
_entity_poly.entity_id
_entity_poly.type
_entity_poly.pdbx_seq_one_letter_code
_entity_poly.pdbx_strand_id
1 'polypeptide(L)'
;MGKNTKRAEDFIDEIPDSKLTGFPTSGGTIYKNTDFRLDMQSMATGDPKKHNLQVQVSKETKLAPKTVASLLVLQDDPPSAEAIKQALKASVNI
;
A
#
# COMPACT_ATOMS: atom_id res chain seq x y z
N MET A 1 -18.03 -3.27 -9.08
CA MET A 1 -16.58 -2.94 -8.98
C MET A 1 -16.03 -2.67 -10.37
N GLY A 2 -15.38 -1.53 -10.57
CA GLY A 2 -14.78 -1.16 -11.86
C GLY A 2 -13.57 -2.04 -12.20
N LYS A 3 -13.18 -2.10 -13.48
CA LYS A 3 -12.04 -2.93 -13.94
C LYS A 3 -10.73 -2.60 -13.21
N ASN A 4 -10.55 -1.34 -12.80
CA ASN A 4 -9.33 -0.90 -12.13
C ASN A 4 -9.31 -1.27 -10.64
N THR A 5 -10.49 -1.42 -10.00
CA THR A 5 -10.59 -1.90 -8.61
C THR A 5 -10.04 -3.31 -8.51
N LYS A 6 -10.48 -4.20 -9.41
CA LYS A 6 -9.99 -5.59 -9.46
C LYS A 6 -8.49 -5.68 -9.66
N ARG A 7 -7.92 -4.84 -10.53
CA ARG A 7 -6.47 -4.82 -10.76
C ARG A 7 -5.69 -4.36 -9.52
N ALA A 8 -6.21 -3.41 -8.76
CA ALA A 8 -5.60 -2.98 -7.51
C ALA A 8 -5.71 -4.08 -6.43
N GLU A 9 -6.85 -4.77 -6.34
CA GLU A 9 -7.02 -5.91 -5.45
C GLU A 9 -6.06 -7.06 -5.77
N ASP A 10 -5.93 -7.40 -7.06
CA ASP A 10 -5.01 -8.42 -7.57
C ASP A 10 -3.55 -8.06 -7.25
N PHE A 11 -3.16 -6.80 -7.48
CA PHE A 11 -1.84 -6.30 -7.06
C PHE A 11 -1.62 -6.46 -5.55
N ILE A 12 -2.63 -6.22 -4.72
CA ILE A 12 -2.50 -6.38 -3.26
C ILE A 12 -2.30 -7.86 -2.89
N ASP A 13 -2.94 -8.79 -3.59
CA ASP A 13 -2.73 -10.24 -3.41
C ASP A 13 -1.34 -10.68 -3.86
N GLU A 14 -0.81 -10.11 -4.95
CA GLU A 14 0.53 -10.41 -5.45
C GLU A 14 1.65 -9.96 -4.50
N ILE A 15 1.40 -9.04 -3.56
CA ILE A 15 2.42 -8.57 -2.62
C ILE A 15 2.78 -9.73 -1.67
N PRO A 16 4.05 -10.18 -1.65
CA PRO A 16 4.47 -11.22 -0.73
C PRO A 16 4.42 -10.72 0.72
N ASP A 17 4.02 -11.59 1.65
CA ASP A 17 3.80 -11.22 3.05
C ASP A 17 5.07 -10.71 3.74
N SER A 18 6.25 -11.17 3.29
CA SER A 18 7.55 -10.65 3.72
C SER A 18 7.78 -9.17 3.41
N LYS A 19 7.02 -8.57 2.47
CA LYS A 19 7.07 -7.13 2.16
C LYS A 19 6.06 -6.33 2.98
N LEU A 20 5.10 -7.00 3.59
CA LEU A 20 4.09 -6.40 4.47
C LEU A 20 4.46 -6.53 5.96
N THR A 21 5.71 -6.91 6.24
CA THR A 21 6.28 -7.00 7.57
C THR A 21 7.62 -6.26 7.58
N GLY A 22 7.98 -5.65 8.72
CA GLY A 22 9.26 -4.92 8.85
C GLY A 22 9.38 -3.70 7.93
N PHE A 23 8.35 -2.85 7.88
CA PHE A 23 8.35 -1.68 7.01
C PHE A 23 9.55 -0.75 7.25
N PRO A 24 10.13 -0.18 6.18
CA PRO A 24 11.19 0.79 6.33
C PRO A 24 10.68 2.01 7.12
N THR A 25 11.51 2.54 8.00
CA THR A 25 11.23 3.78 8.75
C THR A 25 11.37 5.03 7.90
N SER A 26 12.12 4.95 6.79
CA SER A 26 12.24 6.00 5.78
C SER A 26 11.25 5.76 4.64
N GLY A 27 10.69 6.85 4.12
CA GLY A 27 9.78 6.78 2.97
C GLY A 27 10.44 6.14 1.75
N GLY A 28 9.71 5.29 1.05
CA GLY A 28 10.22 4.56 -0.10
C GLY A 28 9.25 3.51 -0.66
N THR A 29 9.56 3.02 -1.85
CA THR A 29 8.76 1.99 -2.52
C THR A 29 9.07 0.62 -1.94
N ILE A 30 8.05 -0.02 -1.35
CA ILE A 30 8.14 -1.37 -0.76
C ILE A 30 8.06 -2.44 -1.84
N TYR A 31 7.09 -2.28 -2.74
CA TYR A 31 6.81 -3.23 -3.81
C TYR A 31 6.23 -2.49 -5.01
N LYS A 32 6.50 -2.95 -6.23
CA LYS A 32 5.93 -2.38 -7.45
C LYS A 32 5.81 -3.43 -8.54
N ASN A 33 4.82 -3.26 -9.40
CA ASN A 33 4.70 -3.93 -10.68
C ASN A 33 4.56 -2.88 -11.81
N THR A 34 4.14 -3.32 -12.99
CA THR A 34 3.99 -2.47 -14.18
C THR A 34 2.93 -1.39 -14.01
N ASP A 35 1.80 -1.72 -13.38
CA ASP A 35 0.63 -0.84 -13.28
C ASP A 35 0.55 -0.09 -11.94
N PHE A 36 1.06 -0.68 -10.84
CA PHE A 36 0.90 -0.20 -9.47
C PHE A 36 2.19 -0.28 -8.65
N ARG A 37 2.26 0.51 -7.59
CA ARG A 37 3.32 0.48 -6.60
C ARG A 37 2.78 0.68 -5.19
N LEU A 38 3.25 -0.13 -4.26
CA LEU A 38 3.11 0.07 -2.83
C LEU A 38 4.26 0.94 -2.34
N ASP A 39 3.93 2.14 -1.90
CA ASP A 39 4.85 3.15 -1.41
C ASP A 39 4.58 3.43 0.07
N MET A 40 5.64 3.58 0.85
CA MET A 40 5.59 4.10 2.21
C MET A 40 5.91 5.59 2.12
N GLN A 41 4.91 6.45 2.29
CA GLN A 41 5.09 7.89 2.08
C GLN A 41 5.93 8.53 3.19
N SER A 42 5.64 8.20 4.45
CA SER A 42 6.36 8.65 5.65
C SER A 42 5.78 7.98 6.91
N MET A 43 6.52 8.05 8.01
CA MET A 43 5.94 7.80 9.33
C MET A 43 5.02 8.97 9.70
N ALA A 44 3.80 8.67 10.15
CA ALA A 44 2.94 9.67 10.77
C ALA A 44 3.62 10.18 12.04
N THR A 45 3.68 11.49 12.20
CA THR A 45 4.35 12.18 13.33
C THR A 45 3.57 12.12 14.65
N GLY A 46 2.49 11.33 14.72
CA GLY A 46 1.71 11.15 15.94
C GLY A 46 2.16 9.92 16.72
N ASP A 47 2.08 9.98 18.04
CA ASP A 47 2.19 8.81 18.92
C ASP A 47 0.82 8.11 19.01
N PRO A 48 0.73 6.80 18.75
CA PRO A 48 1.80 5.90 18.29
C PRO A 48 2.16 6.10 16.81
N LYS A 49 3.45 5.93 16.48
CA LYS A 49 3.99 6.03 15.12
C LYS A 49 3.27 5.06 14.17
N LYS A 50 2.84 5.57 13.02
CA LYS A 50 2.15 4.77 11.99
C LYS A 50 2.90 4.83 10.67
N HIS A 51 3.08 3.69 10.02
CA HIS A 51 3.52 3.62 8.64
C HIS A 51 2.34 3.96 7.73
N ASN A 52 2.49 4.99 6.89
CA ASN A 52 1.51 5.35 5.88
C ASN A 52 1.82 4.62 4.57
N LEU A 53 1.14 3.49 4.37
CA LEU A 53 1.21 2.68 3.16
C LEU A 53 0.23 3.21 2.15
N GLN A 54 0.68 3.42 0.91
CA GLN A 54 -0.16 3.87 -0.18
C GLN A 54 0.09 3.04 -1.42
N VAL A 55 -0.98 2.51 -1.99
CA VAL A 55 -0.94 1.93 -3.32
C VAL A 55 -1.22 3.05 -4.30
N GLN A 56 -0.29 3.29 -5.22
CA GLN A 56 -0.40 4.30 -6.26
C GLN A 56 -0.26 3.66 -7.62
N VAL A 57 -0.88 4.25 -8.64
CA VAL A 57 -0.62 3.87 -10.03
C VAL A 57 0.83 4.20 -10.38
N SER A 58 1.52 3.27 -11.03
CA SER A 58 2.89 3.45 -11.49
C SER A 58 2.95 4.52 -12.60
N LYS A 59 4.01 5.34 -12.58
CA LYS A 59 4.25 6.41 -13.57
C LYS A 59 4.53 5.86 -14.98
N GLU A 60 4.78 4.57 -15.11
CA GLU A 60 4.95 3.89 -16.41
C GLU A 60 3.62 3.79 -17.17
N THR A 61 2.49 3.89 -16.46
CA THR A 61 1.19 4.04 -17.10
C THR A 61 0.98 5.49 -17.52
N LYS A 62 0.29 5.73 -18.64
CA LYS A 62 -0.06 7.09 -19.13
C LYS A 62 -1.01 7.87 -18.21
N LEU A 63 -1.33 7.33 -17.03
CA LEU A 63 -2.19 7.94 -16.04
C LEU A 63 -1.34 8.71 -15.04
N ALA A 64 -1.83 9.88 -14.60
CA ALA A 64 -1.19 10.62 -13.53
C ALA A 64 -1.10 9.74 -12.27
N PRO A 65 -0.02 9.83 -11.47
CA PRO A 65 0.12 9.06 -10.24
C PRO A 65 -1.06 9.36 -9.32
N LYS A 66 -2.01 8.42 -9.24
CA LYS A 66 -3.20 8.49 -8.41
C LYS A 66 -3.05 7.47 -7.29
N THR A 67 -3.28 7.89 -6.06
CA THR A 67 -3.41 6.96 -4.93
C THR A 67 -4.73 6.21 -5.06
N VAL A 68 -4.64 4.89 -5.12
CA VAL A 68 -5.79 4.00 -5.30
C VAL A 68 -6.21 3.37 -3.97
N ALA A 69 -5.28 3.21 -3.04
CA ALA A 69 -5.57 2.76 -1.68
C ALA A 69 -4.55 3.35 -0.70
N SER A 70 -4.96 3.50 0.56
CA SER A 70 -4.08 3.98 1.63
C SER A 70 -4.40 3.27 2.94
N LEU A 71 -3.38 2.92 3.71
CA LEU A 71 -3.51 2.28 5.00
C LEU A 71 -2.50 2.84 5.99
N LEU A 72 -2.96 3.09 7.21
CA LEU A 72 -2.10 3.43 8.34
C LEU A 72 -1.89 2.17 9.19
N VAL A 73 -0.65 1.73 9.28
CA VAL A 73 -0.24 0.55 10.05
C VAL A 73 0.54 1.01 11.27
N LEU A 74 0.19 0.55 12.48
CA LEU A 74 0.95 0.86 13.68
C LEU A 74 2.36 0.26 13.61
N GLN A 75 3.37 1.02 14.02
CA GLN A 75 4.75 0.52 14.05
C GLN A 75 4.98 -0.47 15.19
N ASP A 76 4.40 -0.21 16.37
CA ASP A 76 4.63 -0.98 17.59
C ASP A 76 3.87 -2.32 17.58
N ASP A 77 2.66 -2.30 17.00
CA ASP A 77 1.79 -3.47 16.85
C ASP A 77 1.31 -3.56 15.38
N PRO A 78 2.20 -3.94 14.44
CA PRO A 78 1.82 -4.06 13.05
C PRO A 78 0.88 -5.26 12.87
N PRO A 79 -0.33 -5.08 12.29
CA PRO A 79 -1.17 -6.20 11.89
C PRO A 79 -0.47 -7.18 10.95
N SER A 80 -0.96 -8.43 10.94
CA SER A 80 -0.49 -9.46 10.01
C SER A 80 -0.60 -9.01 8.55
N ALA A 81 0.28 -9.53 7.70
CA ALA A 81 0.27 -9.24 6.26
C ALA A 81 -1.11 -9.42 5.62
N GLU A 82 -1.85 -10.47 6.00
CA GLU A 82 -3.22 -10.71 5.53
C GLU A 82 -4.20 -9.58 5.91
N ALA A 83 -4.13 -9.11 7.16
CA ALA A 83 -4.97 -8.01 7.62
C ALA A 83 -4.62 -6.70 6.90
N ILE A 84 -3.33 -6.45 6.63
CA ILE A 84 -2.87 -5.32 5.82
C ILE A 84 -3.43 -5.41 4.40
N LYS A 85 -3.38 -6.59 3.76
CA LYS A 85 -3.97 -6.83 2.44
C LYS A 85 -5.46 -6.54 2.44
N GLN A 86 -6.20 -7.08 3.41
CA GLN A 86 -7.65 -6.85 3.50
C GLN A 86 -7.99 -5.38 3.73
N ALA A 87 -7.27 -4.69 4.60
CA ALA A 87 -7.51 -3.28 4.87
C ALA A 87 -7.14 -2.39 3.67
N LEU A 88 -6.06 -2.71 2.94
CA LEU A 88 -5.73 -2.05 1.68
C LEU A 88 -6.83 -2.25 0.64
N LYS A 89 -7.32 -3.48 0.46
CA LYS A 89 -8.42 -3.81 -0.46
C LYS A 89 -9.70 -3.04 -0.11
N ALA A 90 -10.05 -3.00 1.18
CA ALA A 90 -11.20 -2.24 1.67
C ALA A 90 -11.05 -0.72 1.45
N SER A 91 -9.82 -0.21 1.43
CA SER A 91 -9.52 1.20 1.14
C SER A 91 -9.37 1.50 -0.35
N VAL A 92 -9.48 0.52 -1.25
CA VAL A 92 -9.38 0.76 -2.70
C VAL A 92 -10.53 1.67 -3.14
N ASN A 93 -10.17 2.88 -3.58
CA ASN A 93 -11.09 3.86 -4.13
C ASN A 93 -10.49 4.42 -5.43
N ILE A 94 -11.02 3.98 -6.58
CA ILE A 94 -10.43 4.27 -7.90
C ILE A 94 -11.43 4.88 -8.87
#